data_AF-A0A531L5W0-F1
#
_entry.id   AF-A0A531L5W0-F1
#
_cell.length_a   1.000
_cell.length_b   1.000
_cell.length_c   1.000
_cell.angle_alpha   90.00
_cell.angle_beta   90.00
_cell.angle_gamma   90.00
#
_symmetry.space_group_name_H-M   'P 1'
#
loop_
_entity.id
_entity.type
_entity.pdbx_description
1 polymer ?
#
loop_
_entity_poly.entity_id
_entity_poly.type
_entity_poly.pdbx_seq_one_letter_code
_entity_poly.pdbx_strand_id
1 'polypeptide(L)'
;VLAMCYCGDLHEGEKATQRLRAIGTPIADVVGPNPFTGWEQAFDPLLTPGARNYWKSHDFTELSDSAIEVVTAAIPGLPGPECEIFFAHVGGAAGRVTADATAFPQRSAHFVMNVHARWREPELDRACIDWARGLFEAAKPYAAGTAYVNFMPGDEVDRVEAAYGGNYRRLLEIKQRYDPLNLFRMNQNLQPAETQRAA
;
A
#
# COMPACT_ATOMS: atom_id res chain seq x y z
N VAL A 1 -15.86 4.67 -1.16
CA VAL A 1 -15.99 4.94 0.29
C VAL A 1 -14.95 5.99 0.66
N LEU A 2 -15.29 6.99 1.47
CA LEU A 2 -14.30 7.91 2.05
C LEU A 2 -14.21 7.65 3.55
N ALA A 3 -13.13 6.99 3.96
CA ALA A 3 -12.85 6.68 5.35
C ALA A 3 -11.99 7.79 5.97
N MET A 4 -12.39 8.32 7.13
CA MET A 4 -11.64 9.36 7.82
C MET A 4 -11.70 9.17 9.34
N CYS A 5 -10.61 9.54 10.01
CA CYS A 5 -10.48 9.51 11.46
C CYS A 5 -9.74 10.76 11.92
N TYR A 6 -10.27 11.42 12.95
CA TYR A 6 -9.61 12.52 13.64
C TYR A 6 -9.29 12.07 15.07
N CYS A 7 -8.01 11.97 15.40
CA CYS A 7 -7.55 11.58 16.72
C CYS A 7 -7.36 12.84 17.60
N GLY A 8 -8.40 13.24 18.31
CA GLY A 8 -8.35 14.41 19.19
C GLY A 8 -9.71 14.80 19.76
N ASP A 9 -9.84 16.09 20.07
CA ASP A 9 -11.11 16.66 20.52
C ASP A 9 -12.20 16.56 19.43
N LEU A 10 -13.44 16.27 19.86
CA LEU A 10 -14.55 16.01 18.93
C LEU A 10 -14.96 17.27 18.14
N HIS A 11 -14.99 18.44 18.79
CA HIS A 11 -15.39 19.70 18.14
C HIS A 11 -14.35 20.14 17.11
N GLU A 12 -13.07 19.98 17.44
CA GLU A 12 -11.99 20.23 16.48
C GLU A 12 -11.99 19.20 15.33
N GLY A 13 -12.37 17.95 15.60
CA GLY A 13 -12.56 16.93 14.58
C GLY A 13 -13.70 17.23 13.60
N GLU A 14 -14.83 17.71 14.10
CA GLU A 14 -15.95 18.16 13.27
C GLU A 14 -15.52 19.29 12.31
N LYS A 15 -14.79 20.28 12.82
CA LYS A 15 -14.25 21.36 11.99
C LYS A 15 -13.23 20.85 10.97
N ALA A 16 -12.28 20.02 11.41
CA ALA A 16 -11.21 19.51 10.57
C ALA A 16 -11.72 18.65 9.40
N THR A 17 -12.80 17.90 9.64
CA THR A 17 -13.39 16.99 8.64
C THR A 17 -14.42 17.66 7.74
N GLN A 18 -14.87 18.88 8.04
CA GLN A 18 -15.95 19.57 7.32
C GLN A 18 -15.74 19.62 5.80
N ARG A 19 -14.52 19.94 5.34
CA ARG A 19 -14.22 20.01 3.90
C ARG A 19 -14.29 18.65 3.21
N LEU A 20 -13.86 17.59 3.90
CA LEU A 20 -13.93 16.22 3.36
C LEU A 20 -15.37 15.74 3.30
N ARG A 21 -16.17 16.05 4.33
CA ARG A 21 -17.60 15.70 4.38
C ARG A 21 -18.45 16.48 3.38
N ALA A 22 -17.98 17.63 2.91
CA ALA A 22 -18.63 18.43 1.87
C ALA A 22 -18.36 17.93 0.44
N ILE A 23 -17.56 16.87 0.25
CA ILE A 23 -17.27 16.31 -1.07
C ILE A 23 -18.48 15.53 -1.59
N GLY A 24 -19.02 15.98 -2.72
CA GLY A 24 -20.11 15.29 -3.42
C GLY A 24 -21.40 15.18 -2.60
N THR A 25 -22.17 14.13 -2.87
CA THR A 25 -23.41 13.82 -2.13
C THR A 25 -23.33 12.36 -1.70
N PRO A 26 -23.01 12.07 -0.42
CA PRO A 26 -22.82 10.70 0.03
C PRO A 26 -24.14 9.93 0.06
N ILE A 27 -24.10 8.63 -0.25
CA ILE A 27 -25.24 7.72 -0.07
C ILE A 27 -25.55 7.53 1.42
N ALA A 28 -24.51 7.49 2.27
CA ALA A 28 -24.60 7.43 3.71
C ALA A 28 -23.46 8.24 4.34
N ASP A 29 -23.77 8.98 5.41
CA ASP A 29 -22.78 9.61 6.29
C ASP A 29 -22.89 8.98 7.68
N VAL A 30 -21.83 8.27 8.07
CA VAL A 30 -21.71 7.58 9.36
C VAL A 30 -20.52 8.12 10.17
N VAL A 31 -20.00 9.30 9.82
CA VAL A 31 -18.91 9.93 10.57
C VAL A 31 -19.45 10.41 11.92
N GLY A 32 -18.83 9.94 13.00
CA GLY A 32 -19.20 10.32 14.35
C GLY A 32 -18.17 9.83 15.38
N PRO A 33 -18.38 10.16 16.67
CA PRO A 33 -17.53 9.68 17.74
C PRO A 33 -17.46 8.15 17.75
N ASN A 34 -16.25 7.59 17.79
CA ASN A 34 -16.03 6.16 17.77
C ASN A 34 -14.85 5.82 18.69
N PRO A 35 -14.93 4.79 19.54
CA PRO A 35 -13.76 4.26 20.21
C PRO A 35 -12.66 3.93 19.19
N PHE A 36 -11.41 4.27 19.50
CA PHE A 36 -10.29 4.01 18.58
C PHE A 36 -10.21 2.54 18.16
N THR A 37 -10.44 1.61 19.10
CA THR A 37 -10.48 0.17 18.80
C THR A 37 -11.64 -0.22 17.89
N GLY A 38 -12.77 0.50 17.95
CA GLY A 38 -13.90 0.30 17.05
C GLY A 38 -13.57 0.76 15.63
N TRP A 39 -12.80 1.85 15.49
CA TRP A 39 -12.27 2.28 14.19
C TRP A 39 -11.30 1.26 13.59
N GLU A 40 -10.35 0.76 14.38
CA GLU A 40 -9.38 -0.24 13.93
C GLU A 40 -10.06 -1.54 13.43
N GLN A 41 -11.20 -1.92 14.02
CA GLN A 41 -11.97 -3.11 13.65
C GLN A 41 -13.01 -2.88 12.54
N ALA A 42 -13.23 -1.64 12.10
CA ALA A 42 -14.35 -1.29 11.23
C ALA A 42 -14.33 -2.02 9.87
N PHE A 43 -13.14 -2.41 9.41
CA PHE A 43 -12.93 -3.10 8.13
C PHE A 43 -12.72 -4.62 8.27
N ASP A 44 -12.65 -5.17 9.49
CA ASP A 44 -12.47 -6.62 9.73
C ASP A 44 -13.49 -7.48 8.98
N PRO A 45 -14.79 -7.12 8.90
CA PRO A 45 -15.78 -7.90 8.17
C PRO A 45 -15.50 -8.02 6.66
N LEU A 46 -14.70 -7.11 6.08
CA LEU A 46 -14.30 -7.18 4.66
C LEU A 46 -13.18 -8.20 4.41
N LEU A 47 -12.45 -8.61 5.46
CA LEU A 47 -11.21 -9.38 5.37
C LEU A 47 -11.30 -10.76 6.04
N THR A 48 -12.48 -11.38 6.01
CA THR A 48 -12.73 -12.69 6.63
C THR A 48 -11.82 -13.82 6.11
N PRO A 49 -11.55 -14.88 6.89
CA PRO A 49 -10.77 -16.02 6.41
C PRO A 49 -11.39 -16.75 5.20
N GLY A 50 -10.55 -17.49 4.46
CA GLY A 50 -10.98 -18.39 3.38
C GLY A 50 -11.00 -17.78 1.97
N ALA A 51 -10.60 -16.51 1.83
CA ALA A 51 -10.44 -15.90 0.51
C ALA A 51 -9.00 -16.02 -0.02
N ARG A 52 -8.91 -15.85 -1.33
CA ARG A 52 -7.71 -15.78 -2.16
C ARG A 52 -7.44 -14.29 -2.42
N ASN A 53 -6.17 -13.88 -2.45
CA ASN A 53 -5.81 -12.47 -2.54
C ASN A 53 -4.60 -12.27 -3.47
N TYR A 54 -4.61 -11.19 -4.23
CA TYR A 54 -3.50 -10.70 -5.03
C TYR A 54 -3.48 -9.18 -4.97
N TRP A 55 -2.29 -8.61 -4.85
CA TRP A 55 -2.10 -7.20 -4.53
C TRP A 55 -1.10 -6.58 -5.51
N LYS A 56 -1.35 -5.34 -5.90
CA LYS A 56 -0.39 -4.48 -6.59
C LYS A 56 -0.43 -3.09 -5.99
N SER A 57 0.73 -2.43 -5.91
CA SER A 57 0.80 -1.09 -5.33
C SER A 57 1.72 -0.14 -6.08
N HIS A 58 1.27 1.11 -6.15
CA HIS A 58 2.07 2.25 -6.57
C HIS A 58 1.88 3.38 -5.57
N ASP A 59 2.96 4.09 -5.32
CA ASP A 59 2.89 5.38 -4.65
C ASP A 59 2.76 6.49 -5.71
N PHE A 60 2.09 7.58 -5.35
CA PHE A 60 1.89 8.76 -6.18
C PHE A 60 2.18 10.01 -5.37
N THR A 61 3.01 10.91 -5.89
CA THR A 61 3.23 12.23 -5.25
C THR A 61 1.99 13.11 -5.33
N GLU A 62 1.17 12.91 -6.37
CA GLU A 62 -0.10 13.57 -6.59
C GLU A 62 -1.06 12.64 -7.36
N LEU A 63 -2.36 12.84 -7.21
CA LEU A 63 -3.36 12.17 -8.04
C LEU A 63 -3.78 13.13 -9.16
N SER A 64 -3.03 13.11 -10.27
CA SER A 64 -3.36 13.92 -11.45
C SER A 64 -4.66 13.45 -12.10
N ASP A 65 -5.29 14.31 -12.90
CA ASP A 65 -6.51 13.95 -13.64
C ASP A 65 -6.30 12.69 -14.50
N SER A 66 -5.14 12.56 -15.16
CA SER A 66 -4.81 11.36 -15.95
C SER A 66 -4.66 10.09 -15.10
N ALA A 67 -4.09 10.20 -13.88
CA ALA A 67 -4.03 9.06 -12.97
C ALA A 67 -5.44 8.67 -12.48
N ILE A 68 -6.29 9.64 -12.18
CA ILE A 68 -7.68 9.44 -11.78
C ILE A 68 -8.48 8.79 -12.93
N GLU A 69 -8.32 9.25 -14.17
CA GLU A 69 -8.95 8.66 -15.35
C GLU A 69 -8.58 7.19 -15.54
N VAL A 70 -7.29 6.85 -15.41
CA VAL A 70 -6.82 5.46 -15.51
C VAL A 70 -7.44 4.57 -14.43
N VAL A 71 -7.43 5.04 -13.18
CA VAL A 71 -7.98 4.29 -12.04
C VAL A 71 -9.49 4.10 -12.20
N THR A 72 -10.22 5.15 -12.55
CA THR A 72 -11.67 5.11 -12.67
C THR A 72 -12.12 4.28 -13.87
N ALA A 73 -11.35 4.27 -14.97
CA ALA A 73 -11.61 3.41 -16.12
C ALA A 73 -11.50 1.90 -15.80
N ALA A 74 -10.77 1.52 -14.74
CA ALA A 74 -10.65 0.13 -14.30
C ALA A 74 -11.83 -0.35 -13.42
N ILE A 75 -12.63 0.58 -12.86
CA ILE A 75 -13.73 0.26 -11.92
C ILE A 75 -14.83 -0.60 -12.57
N PRO A 76 -15.31 -0.32 -13.80
CA PRO A 76 -16.32 -1.17 -14.45
C PRO A 76 -15.87 -2.62 -14.69
N GLY A 77 -14.55 -2.86 -14.67
CA GLY A 77 -13.94 -4.18 -14.88
C GLY A 77 -13.64 -4.96 -13.60
N LEU A 78 -14.15 -4.52 -12.43
CA LEU A 78 -13.95 -5.24 -11.17
C LEU A 78 -14.40 -6.72 -11.29
N PRO A 79 -13.50 -7.69 -11.08
CA PRO A 79 -13.82 -9.11 -11.31
C PRO A 79 -14.82 -9.71 -10.33
N GLY A 80 -14.95 -9.12 -9.15
CA GLY A 80 -15.84 -9.61 -8.10
C GLY A 80 -16.10 -8.57 -7.01
N PRO A 81 -17.07 -8.83 -6.12
CA PRO A 81 -17.53 -7.87 -5.12
C PRO A 81 -16.53 -7.63 -3.98
N GLU A 82 -15.55 -8.52 -3.81
CA GLU A 82 -14.48 -8.37 -2.81
C GLU A 82 -13.22 -7.68 -3.39
N CYS A 83 -13.23 -7.26 -4.65
CA CYS A 83 -12.14 -6.49 -5.26
C CYS A 83 -12.33 -4.98 -5.05
N GLU A 84 -11.23 -4.26 -4.81
CA GLU A 84 -11.25 -2.81 -4.63
C GLU A 84 -9.95 -2.13 -5.07
N ILE A 85 -10.03 -0.81 -5.28
CA ILE A 85 -8.86 0.06 -5.44
C ILE A 85 -8.87 1.03 -4.27
N PHE A 86 -7.88 0.88 -3.38
CA PHE A 86 -7.75 1.67 -2.16
C PHE A 86 -6.68 2.75 -2.33
N PHE A 87 -6.96 3.96 -1.87
CA PHE A 87 -5.99 5.05 -1.79
C PHE A 87 -5.86 5.53 -0.35
N ALA A 88 -4.64 5.48 0.20
CA ALA A 88 -4.30 6.13 1.46
C ALA A 88 -3.42 7.35 1.20
N HIS A 89 -3.78 8.50 1.78
CA HIS A 89 -2.85 9.62 1.89
C HIS A 89 -2.01 9.46 3.16
N VAL A 90 -0.70 9.35 3.00
CA VAL A 90 0.25 9.16 4.10
C VAL A 90 1.22 10.34 4.18
N GLY A 91 1.77 10.57 5.37
CA GLY A 91 2.69 11.69 5.61
C GLY A 91 2.58 12.19 7.04
N GLY A 92 2.52 13.51 7.21
CA GLY A 92 2.34 14.15 8.51
C GLY A 92 3.49 13.83 9.47
N ALA A 93 3.19 13.15 10.58
CA ALA A 93 4.17 12.84 11.61
C ALA A 93 5.34 11.99 11.10
N ALA A 94 5.07 11.02 10.24
CA ALA A 94 6.11 10.17 9.65
C ALA A 94 7.13 10.98 8.83
N GLY A 95 6.69 12.05 8.16
CA GLY A 95 7.55 12.90 7.33
C GLY A 95 8.47 13.86 8.08
N ARG A 96 8.33 13.97 9.41
CA ARG A 96 9.28 14.72 10.25
C ARG A 96 10.55 13.93 10.58
N VAL A 97 10.60 12.65 10.24
CA VAL A 97 11.75 11.77 10.43
C VAL A 97 12.57 11.75 9.14
N THR A 98 13.89 11.89 9.22
CA THR A 98 14.76 11.82 8.04
C THR A 98 14.75 10.42 7.42
N ALA A 99 14.92 10.35 6.10
CA ALA A 99 14.82 9.10 5.35
C ALA A 99 15.86 8.04 5.77
N ASP A 100 16.99 8.45 6.33
CA ASP A 100 18.12 7.61 6.75
C ASP A 100 18.10 7.22 8.24
N ALA A 101 17.14 7.77 9.02
CA ALA A 101 17.03 7.48 10.45
C ALA A 101 16.56 6.04 10.74
N THR A 102 15.85 5.41 9.80
CA THR A 102 15.39 4.01 9.91
C THR A 102 15.54 3.27 8.58
N ALA A 103 15.20 1.98 8.55
CA ALA A 103 15.17 1.19 7.32
C ALA A 103 14.07 1.61 6.33
N PHE A 104 13.11 2.45 6.73
CA PHE A 104 11.99 2.88 5.90
C PHE A 104 12.28 4.26 5.27
N PRO A 105 12.60 4.32 3.95
CA PRO A 105 13.10 5.53 3.31
C PRO A 105 11.99 6.51 2.89
N GLN A 106 10.79 6.01 2.57
CA GLN A 106 9.74 6.82 1.95
C GLN A 106 8.98 7.65 3.00
N ARG A 107 9.53 8.81 3.35
CA ARG A 107 9.01 9.69 4.41
C ARG A 107 8.16 10.85 3.89
N SER A 108 8.28 11.19 2.61
CA SER A 108 7.54 12.28 1.99
C SER A 108 6.04 12.01 2.02
N ALA A 109 5.21 13.07 2.05
CA ALA A 109 3.77 12.90 1.88
C ALA A 109 3.46 12.41 0.46
N HIS A 110 2.59 11.41 0.34
CA HIS A 110 2.21 10.79 -0.92
C HIS A 110 0.89 10.02 -0.76
N PHE A 111 0.35 9.55 -1.88
CA PHE A 111 -0.76 8.62 -1.92
C PHE A 111 -0.24 7.21 -2.19
N VAL A 112 -0.74 6.23 -1.46
CA VAL A 112 -0.50 4.82 -1.70
C VAL A 112 -1.74 4.24 -2.35
N MET A 113 -1.63 3.84 -3.62
CA MET A 113 -2.62 3.00 -4.26
C MET A 113 -2.36 1.55 -3.90
N ASN A 114 -3.41 0.86 -3.52
CA ASN A 114 -3.42 -0.57 -3.37
C ASN A 114 -4.56 -1.16 -4.22
N VAL A 115 -4.19 -1.95 -5.23
CA VAL A 115 -5.12 -2.72 -6.04
C VAL A 115 -5.31 -4.06 -5.33
N HIS A 116 -6.38 -4.13 -4.55
CA HIS A 116 -6.69 -5.27 -3.70
C HIS A 116 -7.66 -6.18 -4.44
N ALA A 117 -7.13 -7.17 -5.14
CA ALA A 117 -7.93 -8.22 -5.75
C ALA A 117 -8.13 -9.34 -4.74
N ARG A 118 -9.39 -9.58 -4.38
CA ARG A 118 -9.78 -10.62 -3.43
C ARG A 118 -11.02 -11.34 -3.93
N TRP A 119 -11.03 -12.66 -3.77
CA TRP A 119 -12.06 -13.56 -4.31
C TRP A 119 -12.05 -14.91 -3.59
N ARG A 120 -13.07 -15.77 -3.78
CA ARG A 120 -13.16 -17.08 -3.10
C ARG A 120 -13.02 -18.25 -4.06
N GLU A 121 -13.59 -18.10 -5.25
CA GLU A 121 -13.73 -19.11 -6.29
C GLU A 121 -12.40 -19.26 -7.05
N PRO A 122 -11.73 -20.41 -7.02
CA PRO A 122 -10.46 -20.61 -7.74
C PRO A 122 -10.55 -20.29 -9.25
N GLU A 123 -11.73 -20.40 -9.84
CA GLU A 123 -12.00 -20.09 -11.25
C GLU A 123 -11.78 -18.60 -11.58
N LEU A 124 -11.83 -17.72 -10.57
CA LEU A 124 -11.58 -16.29 -10.72
C LEU A 124 -10.10 -15.91 -10.62
N ASP A 125 -9.19 -16.84 -10.28
CA ASP A 125 -7.76 -16.57 -10.08
C ASP A 125 -7.17 -15.71 -11.20
N ARG A 126 -7.38 -16.15 -12.45
CA ARG A 126 -6.83 -15.46 -13.61
C ARG A 126 -7.44 -14.08 -13.80
N ALA A 127 -8.76 -13.95 -13.68
CA ALA A 127 -9.45 -12.69 -13.89
C ALA A 127 -9.02 -11.63 -12.85
N CYS A 128 -8.93 -12.03 -11.59
CA CYS A 128 -8.50 -11.17 -10.48
C CYS A 128 -7.03 -10.73 -10.61
N ILE A 129 -6.13 -11.67 -10.91
CA ILE A 129 -4.70 -11.39 -11.08
C ILE A 129 -4.45 -10.50 -12.31
N ASP A 130 -5.08 -10.82 -13.45
CA ASP A 130 -4.89 -10.07 -14.70
C ASP A 130 -5.45 -8.65 -14.58
N TRP A 131 -6.60 -8.46 -13.91
CA TRP A 131 -7.15 -7.12 -13.62
C TRP A 131 -6.19 -6.28 -12.77
N ALA A 132 -5.66 -6.84 -11.68
CA ALA A 132 -4.74 -6.12 -10.81
C ALA A 132 -3.44 -5.74 -11.51
N ARG A 133 -2.87 -6.65 -12.30
CA ARG A 133 -1.67 -6.39 -13.14
C ARG A 133 -1.94 -5.36 -14.21
N GLY A 134 -3.10 -5.43 -14.87
CA GLY A 134 -3.50 -4.48 -15.90
C GLY A 134 -3.56 -3.05 -15.37
N LEU A 135 -4.24 -2.84 -14.24
CA LEU A 135 -4.30 -1.53 -13.59
C LEU A 135 -2.92 -1.06 -13.11
N PHE A 136 -2.12 -1.96 -12.53
CA PHE A 136 -0.75 -1.64 -12.11
C PHE A 136 0.08 -1.09 -13.28
N GLU A 137 0.15 -1.80 -14.40
CA GLU A 137 0.92 -1.34 -15.57
C GLU A 137 0.33 -0.06 -16.19
N ALA A 138 -0.99 0.10 -16.21
CA ALA A 138 -1.63 1.30 -16.72
C ALA A 138 -1.34 2.56 -15.85
N ALA A 139 -1.23 2.38 -14.54
CA ALA A 139 -1.00 3.47 -13.60
C ALA A 139 0.50 3.82 -13.42
N LYS A 140 1.40 2.91 -13.80
CA LYS A 140 2.86 3.04 -13.68
C LYS A 140 3.46 4.35 -14.22
N PRO A 141 3.02 4.94 -15.34
CA PRO A 141 3.57 6.20 -15.83
C PRO A 141 3.39 7.39 -14.88
N TYR A 142 2.44 7.30 -13.95
CA TYR A 142 2.12 8.36 -12.97
C TYR A 142 2.67 8.03 -11.57
N ALA A 143 3.30 6.88 -11.40
CA ALA A 143 3.80 6.43 -10.11
C ALA A 143 5.10 7.14 -9.72
N ALA A 144 5.29 7.37 -8.43
CA ALA A 144 6.49 7.94 -7.83
C ALA A 144 7.71 7.00 -7.85
N GLY A 145 7.53 5.74 -8.30
CA GLY A 145 8.60 4.74 -8.37
C GLY A 145 9.00 4.12 -7.02
N THR A 146 8.43 4.58 -5.89
CA THR A 146 8.61 3.96 -4.58
C THR A 146 7.65 2.78 -4.38
N ALA A 147 7.97 1.93 -3.40
CA ALA A 147 7.15 0.78 -3.04
C ALA A 147 7.26 0.53 -1.53
N TYR A 148 6.14 0.15 -0.91
CA TYR A 148 6.14 -0.36 0.44
C TYR A 148 6.31 -1.88 0.42
N VAL A 149 7.39 -2.39 1.02
CA VAL A 149 7.75 -3.82 1.00
C VAL A 149 6.64 -4.75 1.52
N ASN A 150 5.78 -4.27 2.42
CA ASN A 150 4.65 -5.06 2.94
C ASN A 150 3.47 -5.18 1.97
N PHE A 151 3.46 -4.43 0.86
CA PHE A 151 2.48 -4.54 -0.22
C PHE A 151 3.07 -5.14 -1.50
N MET A 152 4.28 -5.68 -1.44
CA MET A 152 4.93 -6.32 -2.58
C MET A 152 4.60 -7.82 -2.62
N PRO A 153 3.93 -8.32 -3.67
CA PRO A 153 3.78 -9.76 -3.90
C PRO A 153 5.11 -10.44 -4.22
N GLY A 154 5.13 -11.78 -4.17
CA GLY A 154 6.33 -12.57 -4.43
C GLY A 154 6.87 -12.47 -5.87
N ASP A 155 6.10 -11.90 -6.81
CA ASP A 155 6.51 -11.67 -8.20
C ASP A 155 7.15 -10.28 -8.43
N GLU A 156 7.50 -9.54 -7.37
CA GLU A 156 8.12 -8.21 -7.45
C GLU A 156 9.52 -8.12 -6.80
N VAL A 157 10.26 -9.23 -6.78
CA VAL A 157 11.61 -9.30 -6.16
C VAL A 157 12.60 -8.25 -6.71
N ASP A 158 12.44 -7.81 -7.95
CA ASP A 158 13.32 -6.83 -8.60
C ASP A 158 13.13 -5.40 -8.06
N ARG A 159 12.05 -5.14 -7.31
CA ARG A 159 11.75 -3.81 -6.74
C ARG A 159 12.32 -3.61 -5.34
N VAL A 160 12.94 -4.63 -4.73
CA VAL A 160 13.41 -4.55 -3.34
C VAL A 160 14.46 -3.45 -3.14
N GLU A 161 15.40 -3.29 -4.07
CA GLU A 161 16.38 -2.21 -4.00
C GLU A 161 15.73 -0.84 -4.10
N ALA A 162 14.82 -0.65 -5.06
CA ALA A 162 14.06 0.58 -5.20
C ALA A 162 13.22 0.91 -3.96
N ALA A 163 12.63 -0.11 -3.31
CA ALA A 163 11.82 0.05 -2.10
C ALA A 163 12.63 0.55 -0.89
N TYR A 164 13.90 0.12 -0.76
CA TYR A 164 14.80 0.59 0.29
C TYR A 164 15.59 1.85 -0.10
N GLY A 165 15.65 2.18 -1.39
CA GLY A 165 16.30 3.39 -1.91
C GLY A 165 17.72 3.56 -1.36
N GLY A 166 18.05 4.76 -0.89
CA GLY A 166 19.37 5.08 -0.33
C GLY A 166 19.79 4.23 0.87
N ASN A 167 18.86 3.54 1.53
CA ASN A 167 19.15 2.70 2.68
C ASN A 167 19.57 1.27 2.31
N TYR A 168 19.37 0.83 1.06
CA TYR A 168 19.61 -0.55 0.63
C TYR A 168 21.02 -1.02 0.94
N ARG A 169 22.05 -0.22 0.60
CA ARG A 169 23.45 -0.57 0.82
C ARG A 169 23.78 -0.82 2.30
N ARG A 170 23.31 0.07 3.18
CA ARG A 170 23.53 -0.07 4.63
C ARG A 170 22.83 -1.32 5.18
N LEU A 171 21.64 -1.63 4.68
CA LEU A 171 20.92 -2.84 5.08
C LEU A 171 21.62 -4.11 4.58
N LEU A 172 22.22 -4.07 3.38
CA LEU A 172 23.02 -5.16 2.84
C LEU A 172 24.26 -5.44 3.69
N GLU A 173 24.98 -4.39 4.12
CA GLU A 173 26.13 -4.52 5.04
C GLU A 173 25.71 -5.15 6.38
N ILE A 174 24.55 -4.76 6.91
CA ILE A 174 23.96 -5.38 8.12
C ILE A 174 23.63 -6.85 7.86
N LYS A 175 22.97 -7.17 6.74
CA LYS A 175 22.65 -8.55 6.34
C LYS A 175 23.91 -9.41 6.26
N GLN A 176 24.99 -8.92 5.66
CA GLN A 176 26.27 -9.63 5.59
C GLN A 176 26.88 -9.88 6.97
N ARG A 177 26.73 -8.95 7.92
CA ARG A 177 27.26 -9.11 9.27
C ARG A 177 26.48 -10.14 10.10
N TYR A 178 25.16 -10.16 9.98
CA TYR A 178 24.28 -10.92 10.88
C TYR A 178 23.66 -12.17 10.25
N ASP A 179 23.53 -12.22 8.93
CA ASP A 179 23.00 -13.36 8.17
C ASP A 179 23.76 -13.57 6.85
N PRO A 180 25.09 -13.82 6.90
CA PRO A 180 25.93 -13.96 5.70
C PRO A 180 25.55 -15.17 4.82
N LEU A 181 24.94 -16.20 5.40
CA LEU A 181 24.48 -17.40 4.69
C LEU A 181 23.04 -17.25 4.14
N ASN A 182 22.44 -16.06 4.31
CA ASN A 182 21.09 -15.74 3.89
C ASN A 182 20.05 -16.77 4.36
N LEU A 183 20.15 -17.21 5.62
CA LEU A 183 19.23 -18.17 6.23
C LEU A 183 17.80 -17.63 6.25
N PHE A 184 17.64 -16.33 6.56
CA PHE A 184 16.34 -15.66 6.60
C PHE A 184 16.01 -15.00 5.26
N ARG A 185 15.53 -15.80 4.31
CA ARG A 185 15.32 -15.39 2.91
C ARG A 185 13.87 -15.41 2.41
N MET A 186 12.93 -15.86 3.23
CA MET A 186 11.49 -15.86 2.92
C MET A 186 10.87 -14.50 3.28
N ASN A 187 11.34 -13.44 2.61
CA ASN A 187 10.93 -12.05 2.80
C ASN A 187 11.29 -11.23 1.55
N GLN A 188 11.03 -9.92 1.56
CA GLN A 188 11.56 -8.99 0.56
C GLN A 188 13.08 -8.86 0.74
N ASN A 189 13.79 -9.83 0.16
CA ASN A 189 15.11 -10.24 0.61
C ASN A 189 16.22 -9.36 0.03
N LEU A 190 17.14 -8.98 0.92
CA LEU A 190 18.44 -8.41 0.56
C LEU A 190 19.38 -9.56 0.22
N GLN A 191 19.81 -9.67 -1.02
CA GLN A 191 20.73 -10.73 -1.44
C GLN A 191 22.17 -10.35 -1.06
N PRO A 192 22.78 -10.96 -0.03
CA PRO A 192 24.20 -10.73 0.24
C PRO A 192 25.01 -11.12 -0.99
N ALA A 193 26.02 -10.31 -1.33
CA ALA A 193 27.02 -10.69 -2.34
C ALA A 193 27.51 -12.11 -2.05
N GLU A 194 27.67 -12.95 -3.08
CA GLU A 194 28.23 -14.29 -2.93
C GLU A 194 29.61 -14.19 -2.28
N THR A 195 29.67 -14.25 -0.95
CA THR A 195 30.90 -14.55 -0.24
C THR A 195 31.27 -15.94 -0.70
N GLN A 196 32.38 -16.04 -1.46
CA GLN A 196 33.01 -17.30 -1.87
C GLN A 196 32.82 -18.31 -0.75
N ARG A 197 32.12 -19.42 -1.03
CA ARG A 197 32.01 -20.54 -0.11
C ARG A 197 33.43 -20.83 0.38
N ALA A 198 33.69 -20.57 1.66
CA ALA A 198 34.89 -21.07 2.30
C ALA A 198 34.86 -22.60 2.11
N ALA A 199 35.89 -23.10 1.44
CA ALA A 199 36.10 -24.50 1.13
C ALA A 199 36.14 -25.36 2.40
#